data_AF-A0A9P3CHI7-F1
#
_entry.id   AF-A0A9P3CHI7-F1
#
_cell.length_a   1.000
_cell.length_b   1.000
_cell.length_c   1.000
_cell.angle_alpha   90.00
_cell.angle_beta   90.00
_cell.angle_gamma   90.00
#
_symmetry.space_group_name_H-M   'P 1'
#
loop_
_entity.id
_entity.type
_entity.pdbx_description
1 polymer ?
#
loop_
_entity_poly.entity_id
_entity_poly.type
_entity_poly.pdbx_seq_one_letter_code
_entity_poly.pdbx_strand_id
1 'polypeptide(L)'
;MLPPNNTLSSCVVQDKVCTALGVKMFGQISVVQVAKDAGYDSLFLDLEHSAFTLDTAWQLCRVANMAGISPFARVPGETGNGYIQRVLDGDARGVIFPHSHTADDATAAVKMTKYPPLGIRSINPSLLEADDGTALPADEAARMLASQDAVCFIQIETEDALRNVDSIAAVPGVDVLMIGSMDLTIELGILANWEHPLYQKALRDVSAAASRHGKQWGISGLFGRPDLWRYATTELGARFIVGALDFGLFARAASANAKMLRSAVKPARDEASPASSQ
;
A
#
# COMPACT_ATOMS: atom_id res chain seq x y z
N MET A 1 -11.20 7.95 -13.56
CA MET A 1 -11.08 8.97 -12.49
C MET A 1 -10.98 8.22 -11.19
N LEU A 2 -10.07 8.61 -10.29
CA LEU A 2 -9.94 7.95 -8.99
C LEU A 2 -11.23 8.10 -8.17
N PRO A 3 -11.58 7.11 -7.32
CA PRO A 3 -12.61 7.27 -6.32
C PRO A 3 -12.39 8.53 -5.47
N PRO A 4 -13.46 9.17 -4.98
CA PRO A 4 -13.37 10.31 -4.08
C PRO A 4 -12.92 9.88 -2.66
N ASN A 5 -12.77 10.85 -1.76
CA ASN A 5 -12.56 10.63 -0.31
C ASN A 5 -11.34 9.76 0.08
N ASN A 6 -10.26 9.88 -0.68
CA ASN A 6 -8.97 9.34 -0.31
C ASN A 6 -7.84 10.32 -0.63
N THR A 7 -6.72 10.18 0.07
CA THR A 7 -5.58 11.09 -0.05
C THR A 7 -4.83 10.93 -1.36
N LEU A 8 -4.88 9.76 -2.02
CA LEU A 8 -4.31 9.63 -3.36
C LEU A 8 -5.02 10.55 -4.36
N SER A 9 -6.35 10.56 -4.34
CA SER A 9 -7.17 11.45 -5.18
C SER A 9 -6.87 12.93 -4.93
N SER A 10 -6.80 13.35 -3.65
CA SER A 10 -6.48 14.74 -3.31
C SER A 10 -5.04 15.13 -3.69
N CYS A 11 -4.06 14.25 -3.51
CA CYS A 11 -2.69 14.47 -3.96
C CYS A 11 -2.62 14.66 -5.48
N VAL A 12 -3.28 13.79 -6.26
CA VAL A 12 -3.30 13.88 -7.73
C VAL A 12 -3.92 15.19 -8.21
N VAL A 13 -5.03 15.63 -7.62
CA VAL A 13 -5.65 16.93 -7.97
C VAL A 13 -4.72 18.12 -7.65
N GLN A 14 -3.89 18.00 -6.61
CA GLN A 14 -2.91 19.02 -6.22
C GLN A 14 -1.56 18.89 -6.94
N ASP A 15 -1.45 17.98 -7.91
CA ASP A 15 -0.18 17.61 -8.58
C ASP A 15 0.94 17.24 -7.60
N LYS A 16 0.57 16.52 -6.53
CA LYS A 16 1.48 15.97 -5.52
C LYS A 16 1.59 14.45 -5.65
N VAL A 17 2.73 13.93 -5.22
CA VAL A 17 2.93 12.49 -5.02
C VAL A 17 2.31 12.12 -3.67
N CYS A 18 1.44 11.10 -3.67
CA CYS A 18 0.92 10.50 -2.44
C CYS A 18 1.95 9.53 -1.87
N THR A 19 2.41 9.79 -0.66
CA THR A 19 3.40 8.95 0.03
C THR A 19 2.74 8.06 1.08
N ALA A 20 3.21 6.83 1.20
CA ALA A 20 2.68 5.85 2.13
C ALA A 20 3.76 5.34 3.09
N LEU A 21 3.45 5.28 4.39
CA LEU A 21 4.23 4.48 5.35
C LEU A 21 3.79 3.03 5.21
N GLY A 22 4.72 2.10 5.01
CA GLY A 22 4.40 0.68 5.08
C GLY A 22 4.27 0.20 6.52
N VAL A 23 3.15 -0.41 6.86
CA VAL A 23 2.85 -0.93 8.20
C VAL A 23 2.68 -2.44 8.10
N LYS A 24 3.58 -3.19 8.72
CA LYS A 24 3.52 -4.67 8.74
C LYS A 24 3.92 -5.32 10.06
N MET A 25 4.43 -4.54 11.00
CA MET A 25 4.90 -5.05 12.30
C MET A 25 4.11 -4.46 13.46
N PHE A 26 3.93 -3.14 13.50
CA PHE A 26 3.27 -2.48 14.62
C PHE A 26 1.77 -2.43 14.38
N GLY A 27 1.04 -3.34 15.02
CA GLY A 27 -0.42 -3.41 14.98
C GLY A 27 -1.12 -2.38 15.88
N GLN A 28 -0.37 -1.56 16.62
CA GLN A 28 -0.94 -0.56 17.52
C GLN A 28 -1.35 0.71 16.77
N ILE A 29 -2.52 1.25 17.09
CA ILE A 29 -3.06 2.47 16.46
C ILE A 29 -2.15 3.70 16.54
N SER A 30 -1.21 3.74 17.49
CA SER A 30 -0.24 4.83 17.61
C SER A 30 0.69 4.95 16.41
N VAL A 31 0.92 3.87 15.64
CA VAL A 31 1.71 3.93 14.41
C VAL A 31 1.09 4.88 13.38
N VAL A 32 -0.23 5.04 13.40
CA VAL A 32 -0.95 5.96 12.53
C VAL A 32 -0.60 7.40 12.84
N GLN A 33 -0.57 7.77 14.12
CA GLN A 33 -0.20 9.13 14.52
C GLN A 33 1.26 9.42 14.16
N VAL A 34 2.16 8.45 14.37
CA VAL A 34 3.55 8.56 13.94
C VAL A 34 3.65 8.80 12.43
N ALA A 35 2.88 8.08 11.61
CA ALA A 35 2.84 8.28 10.16
C ALA A 35 2.34 9.68 9.79
N LYS A 36 1.25 10.13 10.43
CA LYS A 36 0.67 11.46 10.20
C LYS A 36 1.66 12.57 10.54
N ASP A 37 2.26 12.51 11.72
CA ASP A 37 3.19 13.52 12.22
C ASP A 37 4.49 13.55 11.40
N ALA A 38 4.90 12.41 10.86
CA ALA A 38 6.03 12.33 9.92
C ALA A 38 5.71 12.89 8.52
N GLY A 39 4.45 13.23 8.24
CA GLY A 39 4.01 13.84 6.99
C GLY A 39 3.67 12.85 5.87
N TYR A 40 3.39 11.58 6.18
CA TYR A 40 2.85 10.66 5.18
C TYR A 40 1.39 11.01 4.85
N ASP A 41 1.02 10.82 3.58
CA ASP A 41 -0.35 11.06 3.09
C ASP A 41 -1.25 9.85 3.29
N SER A 42 -0.67 8.65 3.42
CA SER A 42 -1.38 7.38 3.44
C SER A 42 -0.63 6.30 4.23
N LEU A 43 -1.32 5.18 4.46
CA LEU A 43 -0.72 3.95 4.96
C LEU A 43 -0.77 2.89 3.86
N PHE A 44 0.32 2.17 3.68
CA PHE A 44 0.35 0.88 3.01
C PHE A 44 0.26 -0.20 4.08
N LEU A 45 -0.92 -0.76 4.28
CA LEU A 45 -1.15 -1.79 5.29
C LEU A 45 -0.90 -3.16 4.67
N ASP A 46 0.15 -3.84 5.10
CA ASP A 46 0.56 -5.11 4.51
C ASP A 46 -0.09 -6.29 5.23
N LEU A 47 -1.18 -6.82 4.71
CA LEU A 47 -1.85 -8.01 5.24
C LEU A 47 -1.31 -9.32 4.62
N GLU A 48 -0.50 -9.21 3.57
CA GLU A 48 0.11 -10.36 2.88
C GLU A 48 1.30 -10.92 3.67
N HIS A 49 2.18 -10.05 4.16
CA HIS A 49 3.40 -10.44 4.88
C HIS A 49 3.41 -9.98 6.34
N SER A 50 2.25 -9.99 6.99
CA SER A 50 2.14 -9.72 8.43
C SER A 50 1.26 -10.75 9.13
N ALA A 51 1.29 -10.72 10.47
CA ALA A 51 0.42 -11.52 11.32
C ALA A 51 -0.84 -10.74 11.76
N PHE A 52 -1.20 -9.65 11.07
CA PHE A 52 -2.35 -8.84 11.44
C PHE A 52 -3.66 -9.59 11.24
N THR A 53 -4.52 -9.50 12.25
CA THR A 53 -5.91 -9.92 12.11
C THR A 53 -6.70 -8.81 11.40
N LEU A 54 -7.89 -9.15 10.88
CA LEU A 54 -8.80 -8.14 10.35
C LEU A 54 -9.18 -7.10 11.41
N ASP A 55 -9.31 -7.49 12.68
CA ASP A 55 -9.63 -6.55 13.76
C ASP A 55 -8.52 -5.50 13.92
N THR A 56 -7.25 -5.93 13.93
CA THR A 56 -6.10 -5.01 13.93
C THR A 56 -6.12 -4.10 12.70
N ALA A 57 -6.37 -4.66 11.52
CA ALA A 57 -6.47 -3.88 10.29
C ALA A 57 -7.57 -2.82 10.37
N TRP A 58 -8.75 -3.17 10.87
CA TRP A 58 -9.88 -2.26 11.02
C TRP A 58 -9.56 -1.10 11.97
N GLN A 59 -8.94 -1.40 13.12
CA GLN A 59 -8.53 -0.36 14.06
C GLN A 59 -7.54 0.63 13.43
N LEU A 60 -6.53 0.12 12.70
CA LEU A 60 -5.56 0.96 11.99
C LEU A 60 -6.23 1.80 10.89
N CYS A 61 -7.08 1.19 10.07
CA CYS A 61 -7.79 1.88 8.99
C CYS A 61 -8.70 2.99 9.52
N ARG A 62 -9.47 2.72 10.58
CA ARG A 62 -10.36 3.70 11.22
C ARG A 62 -9.59 4.91 11.72
N VAL A 63 -8.55 4.68 12.52
CA VAL A 63 -7.75 5.77 13.08
C VAL A 63 -7.01 6.54 11.98
N ALA A 64 -6.56 5.87 10.91
CA ALA A 64 -5.95 6.53 9.75
C ALA A 64 -6.90 7.51 9.09
N ASN A 65 -8.12 7.07 8.78
CA ASN A 65 -9.14 7.94 8.20
C ASN A 65 -9.47 9.12 9.12
N MET A 66 -9.61 8.90 10.43
CA MET A 66 -9.84 9.96 11.41
C MET A 66 -8.68 10.97 11.50
N ALA A 67 -7.44 10.49 11.34
CA ALA A 67 -6.24 11.33 11.27
C ALA A 67 -6.06 12.06 9.92
N GLY A 68 -6.95 11.80 8.95
CA GLY A 68 -6.93 12.40 7.62
C GLY A 68 -5.82 11.84 6.72
N ILE A 69 -5.46 10.57 6.86
CA ILE A 69 -4.59 9.82 5.94
C ILE A 69 -5.30 8.55 5.48
N SER A 70 -5.16 8.16 4.21
CA SER A 70 -5.91 7.02 3.70
C SER A 70 -5.17 5.70 3.89
N PRO A 71 -5.82 4.66 4.44
CA PRO A 71 -5.27 3.31 4.48
C PRO A 71 -5.54 2.56 3.17
N PHE A 72 -4.49 2.07 2.53
CA PHE A 72 -4.55 1.16 1.38
C PHE A 72 -4.01 -0.21 1.82
N ALA A 73 -4.84 -1.24 1.76
CA ALA A 73 -4.50 -2.56 2.27
C ALA A 73 -4.02 -3.47 1.14
N ARG A 74 -2.77 -3.94 1.23
CA ARG A 74 -2.34 -5.09 0.43
C ARG A 74 -2.86 -6.36 1.08
N VAL A 75 -3.65 -7.11 0.33
CA VAL A 75 -4.26 -8.36 0.78
C VAL A 75 -3.39 -9.54 0.36
N PRO A 76 -3.47 -10.71 1.03
CA PRO A 76 -2.89 -11.93 0.50
C PRO A 76 -3.43 -12.29 -0.90
N GLY A 77 -2.67 -13.08 -1.66
CA GLY A 77 -3.17 -13.68 -2.89
C GLY A 77 -4.40 -14.58 -2.66
N GLU A 78 -5.27 -14.68 -3.67
CA GLU A 78 -6.40 -15.63 -3.72
C GLU A 78 -7.42 -15.53 -2.56
N THR A 79 -7.58 -14.36 -1.92
CA THR A 79 -8.43 -14.22 -0.72
C THR A 79 -9.95 -14.30 -0.94
N GLY A 80 -10.42 -14.07 -2.17
CA GLY A 80 -11.84 -14.11 -2.55
C GLY A 80 -12.71 -12.96 -2.01
N ASN A 81 -13.93 -12.83 -2.56
CA ASN A 81 -14.81 -11.67 -2.38
C ASN A 81 -15.11 -11.34 -0.91
N GLY A 82 -15.36 -12.37 -0.08
CA GLY A 82 -15.76 -12.17 1.32
C GLY A 82 -14.67 -11.54 2.17
N TYR A 83 -13.40 -11.88 1.93
CA TYR A 83 -12.27 -11.26 2.63
C TYR A 83 -12.08 -9.81 2.19
N ILE A 84 -12.10 -9.56 0.88
CA ILE A 84 -11.98 -8.20 0.32
C ILE A 84 -13.08 -7.29 0.85
N GLN A 85 -14.33 -7.77 0.87
CA GLN A 85 -15.45 -7.04 1.43
C GLN A 85 -15.19 -6.68 2.89
N ARG A 86 -14.75 -7.62 3.73
CA ARG A 86 -14.45 -7.34 5.14
C ARG A 86 -13.29 -6.36 5.32
N VAL A 87 -12.28 -6.37 4.45
CA VAL A 87 -11.19 -5.38 4.49
C VAL A 87 -11.73 -3.98 4.19
N LEU A 88 -12.57 -3.85 3.18
CA LEU A 88 -13.17 -2.57 2.78
C LEU A 88 -14.25 -2.06 3.75
N ASP A 89 -15.06 -2.95 4.31
CA ASP A 89 -16.02 -2.63 5.37
C ASP A 89 -15.32 -2.25 6.69
N GLY A 90 -14.04 -2.63 6.80
CA GLY A 90 -13.10 -2.21 7.83
C GLY A 90 -12.45 -0.84 7.59
N ASP A 91 -13.05 0.00 6.75
CA ASP A 91 -12.61 1.36 6.41
C ASP A 91 -11.30 1.45 5.61
N ALA A 92 -10.84 0.36 4.98
CA ALA A 92 -9.79 0.47 3.96
C ALA A 92 -10.31 1.31 2.77
N ARG A 93 -9.51 2.29 2.31
CA ARG A 93 -9.86 3.17 1.18
C ARG A 93 -9.47 2.62 -0.18
N GLY A 94 -8.78 1.49 -0.19
CA GLY A 94 -8.41 0.78 -1.39
C GLY A 94 -7.72 -0.54 -1.06
N VAL A 95 -7.69 -1.40 -2.05
CA VAL A 95 -7.10 -2.74 -1.96
C VAL A 95 -6.03 -2.88 -3.03
N ILE A 96 -4.89 -3.43 -2.60
CA ILE A 96 -3.76 -3.77 -3.44
C ILE A 96 -3.73 -5.28 -3.60
N PHE A 97 -3.94 -5.71 -4.84
CA PHE A 97 -3.94 -7.11 -5.23
C PHE A 97 -2.54 -7.50 -5.70
N PRO A 98 -1.79 -8.29 -4.91
CA PRO A 98 -0.53 -8.89 -5.36
C PRO A 98 -0.80 -9.98 -6.39
N HIS A 99 0.26 -10.49 -6.99
CA HIS A 99 0.27 -11.70 -7.81
C HIS A 99 -0.77 -11.70 -8.95
N SER A 100 -0.98 -10.53 -9.57
CA SER A 100 -1.88 -10.40 -10.73
C SER A 100 -1.07 -10.60 -12.02
N HIS A 101 -1.56 -11.44 -12.93
CA HIS A 101 -0.83 -11.81 -14.14
C HIS A 101 -1.51 -11.30 -15.42
N THR A 102 -2.83 -11.15 -15.40
CA THR A 102 -3.67 -10.97 -16.60
C THR A 102 -4.76 -9.91 -16.41
N ALA A 103 -5.39 -9.52 -17.52
CA ALA A 103 -6.57 -8.65 -17.50
C ALA A 103 -7.78 -9.31 -16.81
N ASP A 104 -7.86 -10.64 -16.79
CA ASP A 104 -8.91 -11.37 -16.08
C ASP A 104 -8.72 -11.27 -14.56
N ASP A 105 -7.48 -11.35 -14.07
CA ASP A 105 -7.15 -11.12 -12.66
C ASP A 105 -7.54 -9.70 -12.24
N ALA A 106 -7.17 -8.71 -13.07
CA ALA A 106 -7.54 -7.32 -12.84
C ALA A 106 -9.07 -7.12 -12.86
N THR A 107 -9.79 -7.79 -13.76
CA THR A 107 -11.25 -7.76 -13.80
C THR A 107 -11.87 -8.39 -12.54
N ALA A 108 -11.29 -9.47 -12.04
CA ALA A 108 -11.72 -10.09 -10.78
C ALA A 108 -11.48 -9.17 -9.57
N ALA A 109 -10.31 -8.53 -9.51
CA ALA A 109 -9.98 -7.52 -8.49
C ALA A 109 -10.97 -6.35 -8.49
N VAL A 110 -11.31 -5.81 -9.66
CA VAL A 110 -12.32 -4.76 -9.82
C VAL A 110 -13.68 -5.22 -9.31
N LYS A 111 -14.11 -6.42 -9.71
CA LYS A 111 -15.40 -6.98 -9.28
C LYS A 111 -15.51 -7.06 -7.76
N MET A 112 -14.43 -7.43 -7.07
CA MET A 112 -14.40 -7.51 -5.61
C MET A 112 -14.33 -6.14 -4.92
N THR A 113 -13.75 -5.14 -5.57
CA THR A 113 -13.49 -3.82 -4.99
C THR A 113 -14.66 -2.86 -5.15
N LYS A 114 -15.29 -2.87 -6.33
CA LYS A 114 -16.27 -1.87 -6.75
C LYS A 114 -17.70 -2.30 -6.46
N TYR A 115 -18.54 -1.32 -6.17
CA TYR A 115 -20.00 -1.49 -6.20
C TYR A 115 -20.51 -1.59 -7.65
N PRO A 116 -21.76 -2.04 -7.87
CA PRO A 116 -22.40 -1.95 -9.18
C PRO A 116 -22.37 -0.52 -9.75
N PRO A 117 -22.22 -0.34 -11.08
CA PRO A 117 -22.22 -1.39 -12.12
C PRO A 117 -20.86 -2.01 -12.43
N LEU A 118 -19.76 -1.50 -11.86
CA LEU A 118 -18.40 -1.95 -12.20
C LEU A 118 -18.01 -3.24 -11.48
N GLY A 119 -18.59 -3.49 -10.31
CA GLY A 119 -18.33 -4.71 -9.55
C GLY A 119 -19.55 -5.29 -8.86
N ILE A 120 -19.28 -6.18 -7.92
CA ILE A 120 -20.27 -7.00 -7.22
C ILE A 120 -20.10 -6.92 -5.70
N ARG A 121 -19.36 -5.91 -5.19
CA ARG A 121 -19.21 -5.71 -3.75
C ARG A 121 -20.60 -5.57 -3.12
N SER A 122 -20.85 -6.36 -2.08
CA SER A 122 -22.10 -6.25 -1.32
C SER A 122 -22.09 -4.97 -0.48
N ILE A 123 -23.26 -4.35 -0.36
CA ILE A 123 -23.44 -3.15 0.45
C ILE A 123 -23.67 -3.58 1.90
N ASN A 124 -22.91 -2.99 2.83
CA ASN A 124 -23.24 -3.06 4.23
C ASN A 124 -24.45 -2.14 4.50
N PRO A 125 -25.62 -2.66 4.93
CA PRO A 125 -26.82 -1.85 5.15
C PRO A 125 -26.60 -0.70 6.13
N SER A 126 -25.69 -0.84 7.10
CA SER A 126 -25.39 0.23 8.07
C SER A 126 -24.80 1.49 7.42
N LEU A 127 -24.28 1.41 6.19
CA LEU A 127 -23.84 2.58 5.42
C LEU A 127 -25.01 3.35 4.81
N LEU A 128 -26.21 2.76 4.79
CA LEU A 128 -27.43 3.31 4.22
C LEU A 128 -28.43 3.72 5.29
N GLU A 129 -28.00 3.79 6.56
CA GLU A 129 -28.81 4.15 7.71
C GLU A 129 -28.36 5.51 8.28
N ALA A 130 -29.31 6.30 8.75
CA ALA A 130 -29.06 7.50 9.54
C ALA A 130 -28.70 7.14 11.00
N ASP A 131 -28.27 8.13 11.79
CA ASP A 131 -27.88 7.93 13.20
C ASP A 131 -29.00 7.34 14.08
N ASP A 132 -30.26 7.53 13.69
CA ASP A 132 -31.44 6.98 14.37
C ASP A 132 -31.84 5.57 13.87
N GLY A 133 -31.06 4.98 12.97
CA GLY A 133 -31.29 3.65 12.39
C GLY A 133 -32.33 3.60 11.28
N THR A 134 -32.84 4.76 10.81
CA THR A 134 -33.74 4.82 9.67
C THR A 134 -32.98 4.81 8.35
N ALA A 135 -33.59 4.31 7.27
CA ALA A 135 -32.96 4.29 5.95
C ALA A 135 -32.74 5.73 5.43
N LEU A 136 -31.55 5.99 4.87
CA LEU A 136 -31.26 7.23 4.18
C LEU A 136 -32.18 7.40 2.95
N PRO A 137 -32.56 8.64 2.62
CA PRO A 137 -33.17 8.94 1.33
C PRO A 137 -32.35 8.39 0.16
N ALA A 138 -33.02 7.94 -0.91
CA ALA A 138 -32.36 7.20 -1.99
C ALA A 138 -31.21 7.97 -2.68
N ASP A 139 -31.32 9.28 -2.82
CA ASP A 139 -30.28 10.14 -3.38
C ASP A 139 -29.08 10.28 -2.43
N GLU A 140 -29.33 10.37 -1.14
CA GLU A 140 -28.30 10.40 -0.10
C GLU A 140 -27.58 9.05 0.01
N ALA A 141 -28.32 7.95 0.01
CA ALA A 141 -27.79 6.59 -0.06
C ALA A 141 -26.89 6.39 -1.29
N ALA A 142 -27.33 6.85 -2.48
CA ALA A 142 -26.53 6.76 -3.69
C ALA A 142 -25.24 7.58 -3.61
N ARG A 143 -25.30 8.80 -3.07
CA ARG A 143 -24.11 9.64 -2.82
C ARG A 143 -23.17 8.99 -1.81
N MET A 144 -23.71 8.43 -0.74
CA MET A 144 -22.94 7.72 0.27
C MET A 144 -22.20 6.55 -0.36
N LEU A 145 -22.88 5.69 -1.12
CA LEU A 145 -22.24 4.57 -1.82
C LEU A 145 -21.14 5.00 -2.78
N ALA A 146 -21.40 6.04 -3.60
CA ALA A 146 -20.38 6.58 -4.50
C ALA A 146 -19.17 7.15 -3.73
N SER A 147 -19.40 7.70 -2.54
CA SER A 147 -18.35 8.24 -1.66
C SER A 147 -17.51 7.16 -0.97
N GLN A 148 -18.02 5.92 -0.90
CA GLN A 148 -17.35 4.75 -0.31
C GLN A 148 -16.70 3.85 -1.37
N ASP A 149 -16.68 4.26 -2.64
CA ASP A 149 -15.99 3.48 -3.66
C ASP A 149 -14.48 3.44 -3.35
N ALA A 150 -13.89 2.26 -3.52
CA ALA A 150 -12.54 1.98 -3.06
C ALA A 150 -11.54 1.95 -4.21
N VAL A 151 -10.31 2.40 -3.98
CA VAL A 151 -9.26 2.37 -5.00
C VAL A 151 -8.82 0.94 -5.28
N CYS A 152 -8.86 0.51 -6.54
CA CYS A 152 -8.38 -0.80 -6.98
C CYS A 152 -6.95 -0.69 -7.53
N PHE A 153 -5.98 -1.23 -6.80
CA PHE A 153 -4.59 -1.31 -7.23
C PHE A 153 -4.27 -2.72 -7.74
N ILE A 154 -3.64 -2.80 -8.90
CA ILE A 154 -3.09 -4.05 -9.43
C ILE A 154 -1.58 -4.00 -9.31
N GLN A 155 -1.00 -4.95 -8.58
CA GLN A 155 0.44 -5.03 -8.41
C GLN A 155 1.08 -5.70 -9.64
N ILE A 156 2.01 -4.99 -10.28
CA ILE A 156 2.80 -5.46 -11.41
C ILE A 156 4.14 -5.92 -10.86
N GLU A 157 4.26 -7.23 -10.64
CA GLU A 157 5.43 -7.82 -9.98
C GLU A 157 5.90 -9.14 -10.57
N THR A 158 5.30 -9.56 -11.69
CA THR A 158 5.71 -10.74 -12.44
C THR A 158 6.02 -10.38 -13.89
N GLU A 159 6.75 -11.24 -14.59
CA GLU A 159 7.03 -11.05 -16.02
C GLU A 159 5.73 -11.11 -16.83
N ASP A 160 4.80 -11.98 -16.46
CA ASP A 160 3.47 -12.06 -17.07
C ASP A 160 2.68 -10.76 -16.93
N ALA A 161 2.65 -10.19 -15.72
CA ALA A 161 2.01 -8.90 -15.46
C ALA A 161 2.60 -7.80 -16.33
N LEU A 162 3.93 -7.79 -16.50
CA LEU A 162 4.61 -6.83 -17.38
C LEU A 162 4.26 -7.03 -18.85
N ARG A 163 4.21 -8.28 -19.33
CA ARG A 163 3.81 -8.59 -20.72
C ARG A 163 2.36 -8.17 -20.99
N ASN A 164 1.49 -8.30 -19.98
CA ASN A 164 0.07 -7.98 -20.04
C ASN A 164 -0.27 -6.59 -19.51
N VAL A 165 0.71 -5.74 -19.21
CA VAL A 165 0.49 -4.49 -18.46
C VAL A 165 -0.51 -3.57 -19.15
N ASP A 166 -0.51 -3.55 -20.49
CA ASP A 166 -1.44 -2.71 -21.25
C ASP A 166 -2.88 -3.21 -21.18
N SER A 167 -3.11 -4.53 -21.25
CA SER A 167 -4.45 -5.10 -21.14
C SER A 167 -4.99 -5.03 -19.72
N ILE A 168 -4.12 -5.19 -18.70
CA ILE A 168 -4.43 -4.94 -17.29
C ILE A 168 -4.84 -3.48 -17.09
N ALA A 169 -4.06 -2.54 -17.62
CA ALA A 169 -4.34 -1.11 -17.54
C ALA A 169 -5.64 -0.72 -18.25
N ALA A 170 -6.03 -1.43 -19.31
CA ALA A 170 -7.26 -1.15 -20.05
C ALA A 170 -8.55 -1.52 -19.27
N VAL A 171 -8.46 -2.33 -18.21
CA VAL A 171 -9.64 -2.80 -17.47
C VAL A 171 -10.37 -1.62 -16.81
N PRO A 172 -11.68 -1.44 -17.08
CA PRO A 172 -12.49 -0.45 -16.38
C PRO A 172 -12.54 -0.73 -14.87
N GLY A 173 -12.35 0.29 -14.05
CA GLY A 173 -12.35 0.15 -12.58
C GLY A 173 -10.98 -0.15 -11.97
N VAL A 174 -9.96 -0.52 -12.76
CA VAL A 174 -8.55 -0.45 -12.31
C VAL A 174 -8.19 1.03 -12.17
N ASP A 175 -7.68 1.40 -11.01
CA ASP A 175 -7.37 2.79 -10.67
C ASP A 175 -5.86 3.06 -10.69
N VAL A 176 -5.08 2.09 -10.19
CA VAL A 176 -3.63 2.24 -9.99
C VAL A 176 -2.89 0.98 -10.43
N LEU A 177 -1.84 1.13 -11.23
CA LEU A 177 -0.82 0.09 -11.43
C LEU A 177 0.31 0.31 -10.42
N MET A 178 0.65 -0.69 -9.62
CA MET A 178 1.70 -0.53 -8.61
C MET A 178 2.83 -1.53 -8.84
N ILE A 179 4.07 -1.09 -8.99
CA ILE A 179 5.19 -2.01 -9.12
C ILE A 179 5.57 -2.57 -7.74
N GLY A 180 5.56 -3.90 -7.63
CA GLY A 180 6.16 -4.65 -6.51
C GLY A 180 7.63 -4.91 -6.81
N SER A 181 8.52 -3.99 -6.42
CA SER A 181 9.89 -3.98 -6.98
C SER A 181 10.71 -5.21 -6.62
N MET A 182 10.62 -5.68 -5.37
CA MET A 182 11.40 -6.83 -4.91
C MET A 182 11.05 -8.10 -5.71
N ASP A 183 9.78 -8.47 -5.73
CA ASP A 183 9.30 -9.66 -6.44
C ASP A 183 9.53 -9.54 -7.94
N LEU A 184 9.35 -8.35 -8.52
CA LEU A 184 9.64 -8.13 -9.94
C LEU A 184 11.11 -8.38 -10.28
N THR A 185 12.05 -7.93 -9.43
CA THR A 185 13.47 -8.21 -9.69
C THR A 185 13.83 -9.68 -9.50
N ILE A 186 13.12 -10.40 -8.63
CA ILE A 186 13.27 -11.85 -8.49
C ILE A 186 12.82 -12.53 -9.79
N GLU A 187 11.64 -12.17 -10.28
CA GLU A 187 11.05 -12.78 -11.47
C GLU A 187 11.88 -12.51 -12.74
N LEU A 188 12.47 -11.32 -12.83
CA LEU A 188 13.37 -10.94 -13.92
C LEU A 188 14.79 -11.52 -13.77
N GLY A 189 15.09 -12.30 -12.72
CA GLY A 189 16.40 -12.91 -12.48
C GLY A 189 17.50 -11.91 -12.09
N ILE A 190 17.12 -10.74 -11.58
CA ILE A 190 18.01 -9.59 -11.30
C ILE A 190 17.82 -9.09 -9.86
N LEU A 191 17.69 -10.01 -8.90
CA LEU A 191 17.38 -9.75 -7.49
C LEU A 191 18.04 -8.46 -6.97
N ALA A 192 17.20 -7.47 -6.65
CA ALA A 192 17.58 -6.16 -6.11
C ALA A 192 18.61 -5.36 -6.93
N ASN A 193 18.81 -5.69 -8.21
CA ASN A 193 19.61 -4.90 -9.16
C ASN A 193 18.70 -3.91 -9.90
N TRP A 194 18.42 -2.79 -9.23
CA TRP A 194 17.50 -1.75 -9.70
C TRP A 194 18.03 -0.98 -10.92
N GLU A 195 19.34 -0.96 -11.11
CA GLU A 195 20.02 -0.31 -12.22
C GLU A 195 19.93 -1.15 -13.51
N HIS A 196 19.57 -2.43 -13.38
CA HIS A 196 19.50 -3.33 -14.53
C HIS A 196 18.53 -2.80 -15.59
N PRO A 197 18.88 -2.84 -16.90
CA PRO A 197 18.03 -2.34 -17.96
C PRO A 197 16.62 -2.92 -17.98
N LEU A 198 16.44 -4.17 -17.54
CA LEU A 198 15.13 -4.81 -17.43
C LEU A 198 14.22 -4.12 -16.41
N TYR A 199 14.71 -3.80 -15.21
CA TYR A 199 13.91 -3.09 -14.21
C TYR A 199 13.59 -1.67 -14.66
N GLN A 200 14.58 -0.96 -15.22
CA GLN A 200 14.39 0.38 -15.78
C GLN A 200 13.38 0.40 -16.94
N LYS A 201 13.37 -0.66 -17.76
CA LYS A 201 12.38 -0.84 -18.83
C LYS A 201 11.00 -1.11 -18.22
N ALA A 202 10.89 -1.96 -17.20
CA ALA A 202 9.63 -2.24 -16.53
C ALA A 202 8.98 -0.97 -15.95
N LEU A 203 9.76 -0.08 -15.32
CA LEU A 203 9.25 1.22 -14.85
C LEU A 203 8.64 2.05 -15.99
N ARG A 204 9.32 2.11 -17.15
CA ARG A 204 8.85 2.85 -18.33
C ARG A 204 7.61 2.22 -18.95
N ASP A 205 7.56 0.88 -19.04
CA ASP A 205 6.43 0.16 -19.63
C ASP A 205 5.16 0.36 -18.80
N VAL A 206 5.25 0.26 -17.47
CA VAL A 206 4.13 0.50 -16.55
C VAL A 206 3.67 1.96 -16.60
N SER A 207 4.61 2.91 -16.56
CA SER A 207 4.30 4.35 -16.69
C SER A 207 3.56 4.62 -18.02
N ALA A 208 4.05 4.08 -19.13
CA ALA A 208 3.46 4.28 -20.44
C ALA A 208 2.06 3.64 -20.55
N ALA A 209 1.87 2.43 -20.00
CA ALA A 209 0.56 1.78 -19.96
C ALA A 209 -0.45 2.56 -19.10
N ALA A 210 -0.03 2.99 -17.91
CA ALA A 210 -0.86 3.81 -17.04
C ALA A 210 -1.28 5.11 -17.73
N SER A 211 -0.33 5.80 -18.38
CA SER A 211 -0.60 7.03 -19.13
C SER A 211 -1.59 6.81 -20.29
N ARG A 212 -1.40 5.77 -21.11
CA ARG A 212 -2.29 5.45 -22.24
C ARG A 212 -3.75 5.24 -21.81
N HIS A 213 -3.95 4.61 -20.66
CA HIS A 213 -5.28 4.23 -20.15
C HIS A 213 -5.81 5.18 -19.06
N GLY A 214 -5.14 6.32 -18.82
CA GLY A 214 -5.56 7.31 -17.85
C GLY A 214 -5.56 6.81 -16.39
N LYS A 215 -4.67 5.87 -16.07
CA LYS A 215 -4.49 5.29 -14.74
C LYS A 215 -3.39 6.00 -13.99
N GLN A 216 -3.48 5.99 -12.66
CA GLN A 216 -2.33 6.34 -11.85
C GLN A 216 -1.36 5.16 -11.78
N TRP A 217 -0.11 5.44 -11.42
CA TRP A 217 0.82 4.37 -11.09
C TRP A 217 1.74 4.74 -9.94
N GLY A 218 2.31 3.71 -9.32
CA GLY A 218 3.16 3.85 -8.16
C GLY A 218 4.15 2.71 -7.96
N ILE A 219 4.93 2.82 -6.90
CA ILE A 219 6.02 1.87 -6.62
C ILE A 219 6.07 1.53 -5.12
N SER A 220 6.27 0.25 -4.83
CA SER A 220 6.69 -0.26 -3.52
C SER A 220 8.01 -1.03 -3.63
N GLY A 221 8.66 -1.30 -2.49
CA GLY A 221 9.85 -2.16 -2.44
C GLY A 221 11.20 -1.48 -2.70
N LEU A 222 11.24 -0.17 -2.97
CA LEU A 222 12.47 0.60 -3.19
C LEU A 222 13.01 1.26 -1.90
N PHE A 223 12.98 0.54 -0.78
CA PHE A 223 13.26 1.12 0.54
C PHE A 223 14.68 1.71 0.63
N GLY A 224 14.78 3.03 0.71
CA GLY A 224 16.06 3.74 0.81
C GLY A 224 16.71 4.08 -0.53
N ARG A 225 15.95 4.13 -1.63
CA ARG A 225 16.41 4.52 -2.97
C ARG A 225 15.77 5.84 -3.45
N PRO A 226 16.16 6.99 -2.85
CA PRO A 226 15.56 8.29 -3.19
C PRO A 226 15.84 8.74 -4.62
N ASP A 227 16.94 8.25 -5.22
CA ASP A 227 17.27 8.50 -6.62
C ASP A 227 16.25 7.86 -7.58
N LEU A 228 15.83 6.62 -7.30
CA LEU A 228 14.82 5.93 -8.09
C LEU A 228 13.41 6.48 -7.84
N TRP A 229 13.09 6.86 -6.60
CA TRP A 229 11.84 7.58 -6.33
C TRP A 229 11.77 8.90 -7.10
N ARG A 230 12.87 9.66 -7.13
CA ARG A 230 12.94 10.88 -7.94
C ARG A 230 12.72 10.58 -9.41
N TYR A 231 13.48 9.66 -9.99
CA TYR A 231 13.31 9.25 -11.39
C TYR A 231 11.87 8.84 -11.72
N ALA A 232 11.26 7.98 -10.88
CA ALA A 232 9.89 7.53 -11.08
C ALA A 232 8.87 8.69 -11.04
N THR A 233 9.04 9.65 -10.15
CA THR A 233 8.08 10.74 -9.92
C THR A 233 8.27 11.91 -10.89
N THR A 234 9.51 12.30 -11.17
CA THR A 234 9.82 13.47 -12.02
C THR A 234 9.82 13.12 -13.50
N GLU A 235 10.41 11.99 -13.89
CA GLU A 235 10.58 11.62 -15.30
C GLU A 235 9.46 10.72 -15.81
N LEU A 236 8.94 9.83 -14.95
CA LEU A 236 7.95 8.82 -15.33
C LEU A 236 6.54 9.08 -14.77
N GLY A 237 6.37 10.14 -13.98
CA GLY A 237 5.05 10.59 -13.52
C GLY A 237 4.36 9.70 -12.49
N ALA A 238 5.09 8.90 -11.70
CA ALA A 238 4.51 8.17 -10.58
C ALA A 238 3.78 9.12 -9.62
N ARG A 239 2.64 8.67 -9.08
CA ARG A 239 1.81 9.46 -8.14
C ARG A 239 1.55 8.77 -6.81
N PHE A 240 2.01 7.54 -6.64
CA PHE A 240 1.97 6.81 -5.37
C PHE A 240 3.32 6.17 -5.05
N ILE A 241 3.88 6.43 -3.88
CA ILE A 241 5.16 5.86 -3.45
C ILE A 241 5.01 5.27 -2.05
N VAL A 242 5.28 3.97 -1.93
CA VAL A 242 5.46 3.35 -0.62
C VAL A 242 6.90 3.62 -0.17
N GLY A 243 7.02 4.40 0.90
CA GLY A 243 8.27 4.69 1.59
C GLY A 243 8.79 3.47 2.35
N ALA A 244 9.50 3.68 3.44
CA ALA A 244 10.01 2.55 4.23
C ALA A 244 8.88 1.78 4.95
N LEU A 245 9.17 0.53 5.32
CA LEU A 245 8.33 -0.24 6.24
C LEU A 245 8.69 0.12 7.69
N ASP A 246 7.68 0.12 8.56
CA ASP A 246 7.76 0.39 10.00
C ASP A 246 8.86 -0.42 10.70
N PHE A 247 8.96 -1.73 10.45
CA PHE A 247 10.02 -2.58 10.96
C PHE A 247 11.41 -2.09 10.54
N GLY A 248 11.59 -1.76 9.26
CA GLY A 248 12.89 -1.32 8.73
C GLY A 248 13.32 0.02 9.32
N LEU A 249 12.38 0.94 9.53
CA LEU A 249 12.64 2.20 10.23
C LEU A 249 13.06 1.95 11.68
N PHE A 250 12.28 1.15 12.41
CA PHE A 250 12.56 0.85 13.81
C PHE A 250 13.88 0.11 13.99
N ALA A 251 14.15 -0.94 13.20
CA ALA A 251 15.37 -1.72 13.28
C ALA A 251 16.63 -0.87 13.07
N ARG A 252 16.61 0.06 12.10
CA ARG A 252 17.71 1.00 11.87
C ARG A 252 17.91 1.95 13.05
N ALA A 253 16.84 2.58 13.54
CA ALA A 253 16.91 3.52 14.65
C ALA A 253 17.35 2.83 15.96
N ALA A 254 16.78 1.66 16.27
CA ALA A 254 17.15 0.86 17.43
C ALA A 254 18.61 0.42 17.38
N SER A 255 19.08 -0.03 16.21
CA SER A 255 20.49 -0.44 16.02
C SER A 255 21.46 0.73 16.17
N ALA A 256 21.12 1.90 15.64
CA ALA A 256 21.92 3.12 15.81
C ALA A 256 22.01 3.53 17.28
N ASN A 257 20.88 3.56 17.99
CA ASN A 257 20.83 3.89 19.41
C ASN A 257 21.61 2.89 20.27
N ALA A 258 21.47 1.58 20.01
CA ALA A 258 22.22 0.55 20.73
C ALA A 258 23.74 0.68 20.54
N LYS A 259 24.21 1.04 19.33
CA LYS A 259 25.63 1.33 19.08
C LYS A 259 26.12 2.53 19.88
N MET A 260 25.33 3.61 19.91
CA MET A 260 25.66 4.80 20.71
C MET A 260 25.78 4.46 22.20
N LEU A 261 24.80 3.73 22.75
CA LEU A 261 24.83 3.30 24.16
C LEU A 261 26.06 2.44 24.46
N ARG A 262 26.40 1.48 23.60
CA ARG A 262 27.59 0.63 23.79
C ARG A 262 28.90 1.43 23.76
N SER A 263 28.97 2.49 22.97
CA SER A 263 30.14 3.39 22.95
C SER A 263 30.24 4.29 24.18
N ALA A 264 29.12 4.56 24.85
CA ALA A 264 29.05 5.45 26.01
C ALA A 264 29.21 4.72 27.37
N VAL A 265 29.06 3.39 27.38
CA VAL A 265 29.19 2.57 28.60
C VAL A 265 30.59 1.98 28.66
N LYS A 266 31.21 2.03 29.85
CA LYS A 266 32.53 1.43 30.10
C LYS A 266 32.48 -0.08 29.79
N PRO A 267 33.52 -0.66 29.15
CA PRO A 267 33.57 -2.11 28.95
C PRO A 267 33.35 -2.83 30.28
N ALA A 268 32.65 -3.95 30.25
CA ALA A 268 32.52 -4.81 31.42
C ALA A 268 33.93 -5.10 31.97
N ARG A 269 34.09 -5.08 33.30
CA ARG A 269 35.34 -5.54 33.90
C ARG A 269 35.52 -6.99 33.45
N ASP A 270 36.62 -7.27 32.76
CA ASP A 270 37.03 -8.65 32.51
C ASP A 270 36.97 -9.39 33.85
N GLU A 271 36.26 -10.53 33.88
CA GLU A 271 36.22 -11.38 35.05
C GLU A 271 37.67 -11.66 35.45
N ALA A 272 38.04 -11.15 36.62
CA ALA A 272 39.39 -11.28 37.14
C ALA A 272 39.75 -12.77 37.13
N SER A 273 40.71 -13.13 36.29
CA SER A 273 41.31 -14.46 36.25
C SER A 273 41.64 -14.87 37.69
N PRO A 274 41.17 -16.03 38.18
CA PRO A 274 41.38 -16.39 39.57
C PRO A 274 42.89 -16.44 39.81
N ALA A 275 43.35 -15.66 40.78
CA ALA A 275 44.73 -15.66 41.20
C ALA A 275 45.10 -17.10 41.60
N SER A 276 46.00 -17.71 40.84
CA SER A 276 46.61 -18.98 41.19
C SER A 276 47.44 -18.77 42.47
N SER A 277 46.88 -19.13 43.63
CA SER A 277 47.62 -19.21 44.88
C SER A 277 48.45 -20.50 44.90
N GLN A 278 49.78 -20.32 44.91
CA GLN A 278 50.78 -21.30 45.29
C GLN A 278 50.66 -21.67 46.78
#